data_AF-A0A3M1ZX40-F1
#
_entry.id   AF-A0A3M1ZX40-F1
#
_cell.length_a   1.000
_cell.length_b   1.000
_cell.length_c   1.000
_cell.angle_alpha   90.00
_cell.angle_beta   90.00
_cell.angle_gamma   90.00
#
_symmetry.space_group_name_H-M   'P 1'
#
loop_
_entity.id
_entity.type
_entity.pdbx_description
1 polymer ?
#
loop_
_entity_poly.entity_id
_entity_poly.type
_entity_poly.pdbx_seq_one_letter_code
_entity_poly.pdbx_strand_id
1 'polypeptide(L)'
;MCDPVFEPNDTEAQATPLGIIDDCDGNGSAFSAQLEGDGDVDWYTYSASDVFGCVVDPTRDVITPAPVRFCKFVDCASGQASIDGCPSGASAATSPGGYPGCCKYGTNLSNFDVAIDCPGSDDSAQILMRIDSGPAGECTSYTVNYHF
;
A
#
# COMPACT_ATOMS: atom_id res chain seq x y z
N MET A 1 9.48 -5.73 -23.57
CA MET A 1 8.54 -6.36 -22.65
C MET A 1 9.27 -6.46 -21.34
N CYS A 2 8.79 -5.73 -20.33
CA CYS A 2 9.30 -5.89 -18.96
C CYS A 2 8.91 -7.31 -18.50
N ASP A 3 9.63 -7.90 -17.55
CA ASP A 3 9.25 -9.19 -16.93
C ASP A 3 8.86 -8.92 -15.48
N PRO A 4 7.63 -8.46 -15.21
CA PRO A 4 7.19 -8.13 -13.88
C PRO A 4 6.97 -9.40 -13.05
N VAL A 5 7.60 -9.44 -11.87
CA VAL A 5 7.72 -10.64 -11.04
C VAL A 5 6.40 -11.08 -10.39
N PHE A 6 5.39 -10.19 -10.36
CA PHE A 6 4.15 -10.37 -9.60
C PHE A 6 2.86 -10.39 -10.45
N GLU A 7 2.97 -10.34 -11.76
CA GLU A 7 1.79 -10.38 -12.63
C GLU A 7 1.15 -11.79 -12.70
N PRO A 8 -0.17 -11.90 -12.89
CA PRO A 8 -1.13 -10.80 -13.09
C PRO A 8 -1.60 -10.16 -11.76
N ASN A 9 -1.53 -8.83 -11.65
CA ASN A 9 -2.03 -8.07 -10.48
C ASN A 9 -2.68 -6.72 -10.83
N ASP A 10 -3.16 -6.57 -12.07
CA ASP A 10 -3.90 -5.41 -12.62
C ASP A 10 -5.14 -4.94 -11.84
N THR A 11 -5.69 -5.79 -10.96
CA THR A 11 -6.95 -5.52 -10.25
C THR A 11 -6.86 -5.84 -8.77
N GLU A 12 -7.70 -5.17 -7.98
CA GLU A 12 -7.80 -5.39 -6.52
C GLU A 12 -8.11 -6.86 -6.19
N ALA A 13 -8.91 -7.54 -7.01
CA ALA A 13 -9.22 -8.97 -6.84
C ALA A 13 -8.05 -9.91 -7.18
N GLN A 14 -7.04 -9.40 -7.90
CA GLN A 14 -5.81 -10.10 -8.28
C GLN A 14 -4.60 -9.59 -7.49
N ALA A 15 -4.82 -8.82 -6.42
CA ALA A 15 -3.75 -8.26 -5.63
C ALA A 15 -2.78 -9.34 -5.17
N THR A 16 -1.48 -9.12 -5.39
CA THR A 16 -0.44 -10.07 -4.98
C THR A 16 -0.35 -10.13 -3.46
N PRO A 17 -0.51 -11.31 -2.84
CA PRO A 17 -0.42 -11.46 -1.39
C PRO A 17 1.04 -11.45 -0.93
N LEU A 18 1.37 -10.54 -0.02
CA LEU A 18 2.71 -10.35 0.55
C LEU A 18 2.89 -11.02 1.92
N GLY A 19 1.86 -11.71 2.42
CA GLY A 19 1.87 -12.41 3.70
C GLY A 19 1.26 -11.60 4.84
N ILE A 20 1.79 -11.81 6.05
CA ILE A 20 1.33 -11.21 7.30
C ILE A 20 2.49 -10.38 7.87
N ILE A 21 2.19 -9.18 8.37
CA ILE A 21 3.08 -8.41 9.23
C ILE A 21 2.38 -8.19 10.56
N ASP A 22 3.09 -8.46 11.66
CA ASP A 22 2.64 -8.13 13.00
C ASP A 22 3.35 -6.85 13.49
N ASP A 23 2.74 -6.15 14.44
CA ASP A 23 3.27 -4.90 15.00
C ASP A 23 4.34 -5.13 16.10
N CYS A 24 4.64 -6.38 16.45
CA CYS A 24 5.62 -6.77 17.48
C CYS A 24 6.96 -7.25 16.93
N ASP A 25 7.07 -7.54 15.64
CA ASP A 25 8.30 -8.06 15.03
C ASP A 25 9.38 -6.98 14.87
N GLY A 26 9.02 -5.70 14.94
CA GLY A 26 9.90 -4.56 14.69
C GLY A 26 10.57 -4.58 13.31
N ASN A 27 10.09 -5.45 12.40
CA ASN A 27 10.70 -5.74 11.11
C ASN A 27 9.67 -5.55 10.01
N GLY A 28 9.76 -4.40 9.34
CA GLY A 28 9.13 -4.23 8.05
C GLY A 28 9.67 -5.24 7.02
N SER A 29 8.96 -5.38 5.92
CA SER A 29 9.39 -6.11 4.74
C SER A 29 9.56 -5.15 3.55
N ALA A 30 10.20 -5.63 2.50
CA ALA A 30 10.38 -4.88 1.27
C ALA A 30 10.29 -5.79 0.05
N PHE A 31 9.78 -5.25 -1.04
CA PHE A 31 9.79 -5.91 -2.34
C PHE A 31 10.09 -4.91 -3.46
N SER A 32 10.59 -5.42 -4.59
CA SER A 32 10.85 -4.64 -5.79
C SER A 32 10.05 -5.21 -6.96
N ALA A 33 9.52 -4.33 -7.79
CA ALA A 33 8.71 -4.66 -8.96
C ALA A 33 8.84 -3.58 -10.05
N GLN A 34 8.09 -3.70 -11.14
CA GLN A 34 8.15 -2.80 -12.29
C GLN A 34 6.76 -2.54 -12.85
N LEU A 35 6.45 -1.27 -13.13
CA LEU A 35 5.31 -0.92 -13.97
C LEU A 35 5.66 -1.02 -15.46
N GLU A 36 4.84 -1.72 -16.24
CA GLU A 36 4.82 -1.77 -17.73
C GLU A 36 4.10 -0.53 -18.32
N GLY A 37 4.53 0.66 -17.91
CA GLY A 37 4.07 1.94 -18.47
C GLY A 37 2.91 2.60 -17.75
N ASP A 38 2.16 3.45 -18.47
CA ASP A 38 1.13 4.34 -17.90
C ASP A 38 -0.25 3.69 -17.73
N GLY A 39 -0.48 2.58 -18.42
CA GLY A 39 -1.69 1.76 -18.30
C GLY A 39 -1.61 0.68 -17.23
N ASP A 40 -0.42 0.44 -16.67
CA ASP A 40 -0.18 -0.64 -15.72
C ASP A 40 -0.64 -0.27 -14.29
N VAL A 41 -1.21 -1.24 -13.59
CA VAL A 41 -1.80 -1.10 -12.26
C VAL A 41 -1.41 -2.29 -11.39
N ASP A 42 -0.40 -2.11 -10.57
CA ASP A 42 0.04 -3.14 -9.65
C ASP A 42 -0.76 -3.10 -8.33
N TRP A 43 -1.49 -4.17 -8.00
CA TRP A 43 -2.11 -4.36 -6.69
C TRP A 43 -1.35 -5.35 -5.80
N TYR A 44 -1.28 -5.04 -4.51
CA TYR A 44 -0.70 -5.88 -3.46
C TYR A 44 -1.57 -5.88 -2.20
N THR A 45 -1.50 -6.94 -1.42
CA THR A 45 -2.19 -7.03 -0.12
C THR A 45 -1.33 -7.71 0.93
N TYR A 46 -1.44 -7.27 2.18
CA TYR A 46 -0.93 -8.00 3.34
C TYR A 46 -1.92 -7.91 4.50
N SER A 47 -1.88 -8.93 5.36
CA SER A 47 -2.63 -8.89 6.61
C SER A 47 -1.77 -8.23 7.68
N ALA A 48 -2.35 -7.25 8.34
CA ALA A 48 -1.80 -6.56 9.48
C ALA A 48 -2.46 -7.11 10.74
N SER A 49 -1.67 -7.66 11.66
CA SER A 49 -2.15 -8.21 12.93
C SER A 49 -1.75 -7.30 14.08
N ASP A 50 -2.74 -6.81 14.83
CA ASP A 50 -2.52 -6.08 16.09
C ASP A 50 -2.22 -7.09 17.21
N VAL A 51 -1.05 -6.94 17.83
CA VAL A 51 -0.64 -7.72 19.00
C VAL A 51 -0.58 -6.78 20.20
N PHE A 52 -1.55 -6.97 21.09
CA PHE A 52 -1.73 -6.19 22.32
C PHE A 52 -0.41 -5.85 23.03
N GLY A 53 -0.06 -4.56 23.06
CA GLY A 53 1.11 -4.01 23.76
C GLY A 53 2.25 -3.51 22.86
N CYS A 54 2.10 -3.60 21.54
CA CYS A 54 3.05 -3.09 20.57
C CYS A 54 2.62 -1.73 19.99
N VAL A 55 3.59 -0.97 19.46
CA VAL A 55 3.37 0.38 18.91
C VAL A 55 3.47 0.28 17.40
N VAL A 56 2.38 0.57 16.71
CA VAL A 56 2.29 0.58 15.25
C VAL A 56 3.26 1.62 14.67
N ASP A 57 4.14 1.22 13.75
CA ASP A 57 4.95 2.15 12.92
C ASP A 57 4.51 2.05 11.45
N PRO A 58 3.46 2.79 11.09
CA PRO A 58 2.84 2.76 9.77
C PRO A 58 3.69 3.38 8.65
N THR A 59 4.90 3.91 8.94
CA THR A 59 5.71 4.69 7.99
C THR A 59 6.19 3.89 6.78
N ARG A 60 5.67 4.19 5.59
CA ARG A 60 6.05 3.50 4.33
C ARG A 60 6.82 4.40 3.39
N ASP A 61 7.68 3.76 2.60
CA ASP A 61 8.44 4.41 1.53
C ASP A 61 8.26 3.66 0.20
N VAL A 62 8.10 4.42 -0.89
CA VAL A 62 8.17 3.92 -2.27
C VAL A 62 9.34 4.59 -2.97
N ILE A 63 10.42 3.84 -3.18
CA ILE A 63 11.63 4.28 -3.87
C ILE A 63 11.43 4.05 -5.37
N THR A 64 11.48 5.11 -6.16
CA THR A 64 11.27 5.03 -7.62
C THR A 64 12.00 6.17 -8.33
N PRO A 65 12.67 5.91 -9.47
CA PRO A 65 13.37 6.93 -10.24
C PRO A 65 12.41 7.83 -11.04
N ALA A 66 11.20 7.36 -11.32
CA ALA A 66 10.18 8.08 -12.09
C ALA A 66 8.88 8.22 -11.28
N PRO A 67 8.07 9.26 -11.55
CA PRO A 67 6.89 9.49 -10.74
C PRO A 67 5.86 8.38 -10.95
N VAL A 68 5.29 7.91 -9.84
CA VAL A 68 4.20 6.94 -9.79
C VAL A 68 3.16 7.42 -8.80
N ARG A 69 1.95 6.85 -8.84
CA ARG A 69 0.95 7.02 -7.80
C ARG A 69 0.98 5.79 -6.89
N PHE A 70 1.23 6.02 -5.61
CA PHE A 70 1.06 5.01 -4.57
C PHE A 70 -0.23 5.29 -3.79
N CYS A 71 -1.01 4.24 -3.55
CA CYS A 71 -2.17 4.28 -2.68
C CYS A 71 -2.10 3.18 -1.62
N LYS A 72 -2.58 3.48 -0.42
CA LYS A 72 -2.78 2.53 0.68
C LYS A 72 -4.24 2.62 1.11
N PHE A 73 -4.93 1.47 1.16
CA PHE A 73 -6.31 1.32 1.59
C PHE A 73 -6.40 0.30 2.73
N VAL A 74 -7.50 0.35 3.48
CA VAL A 74 -7.70 -0.51 4.65
C VAL A 74 -9.07 -1.15 4.64
N ASP A 75 -9.06 -2.46 4.84
CA ASP A 75 -10.22 -3.27 5.14
C ASP A 75 -10.08 -3.83 6.58
N CYS A 76 -10.81 -3.26 7.53
CA CYS A 76 -10.76 -3.70 8.92
C CYS A 76 -11.48 -5.04 9.08
N ALA A 77 -10.97 -5.91 9.96
CA ALA A 77 -11.63 -7.20 10.26
C ALA A 77 -13.08 -7.02 10.75
N SER A 78 -13.36 -5.91 11.43
CA SER A 78 -14.72 -5.52 11.78
C SER A 78 -15.00 -4.04 11.51
N GLY A 79 -16.16 -3.78 10.89
CA GLY A 79 -16.60 -2.42 10.59
C GLY A 79 -15.81 -1.80 9.42
N GLN A 80 -16.08 -0.53 9.17
CA GLN A 80 -15.36 0.22 8.13
C GLN A 80 -14.31 1.10 8.79
N ALA A 81 -13.08 1.08 8.26
CA ALA A 81 -12.03 1.99 8.67
C ALA A 81 -12.49 3.44 8.56
N SER A 82 -12.06 4.29 9.50
CA SER A 82 -12.07 5.73 9.32
C SER A 82 -10.64 6.23 9.07
N ILE A 83 -10.50 7.22 8.19
CA ILE A 83 -9.21 7.82 7.84
C ILE A 83 -9.14 9.19 8.49
N ASP A 84 -8.33 9.34 9.54
CA ASP A 84 -8.12 10.60 10.26
C ASP A 84 -7.06 11.48 9.57
N GLY A 85 -7.29 11.70 8.28
CA GLY A 85 -6.42 12.50 7.43
C GLY A 85 -5.38 11.69 6.65
N CYS A 86 -4.96 12.29 5.54
CA CYS A 86 -3.89 11.76 4.70
C CYS A 86 -2.57 12.49 4.97
N PRO A 87 -1.42 11.82 4.79
CA PRO A 87 -0.13 12.44 5.00
C PRO A 87 0.09 13.59 4.01
N SER A 88 1.07 14.46 4.30
CA SER A 88 1.36 15.62 3.47
C SER A 88 1.61 15.24 2.00
N GLY A 89 0.89 15.92 1.10
CA GLY A 89 0.93 15.69 -0.35
C GLY A 89 0.10 14.49 -0.82
N ALA A 90 -0.57 13.77 0.09
CA ALA A 90 -1.54 12.74 -0.25
C ALA A 90 -2.97 13.29 -0.23
N SER A 91 -3.89 12.58 -0.87
CA SER A 91 -5.32 12.90 -0.90
C SER A 91 -6.13 11.65 -0.58
N ALA A 92 -7.29 11.84 0.07
CA ALA A 92 -8.19 10.74 0.39
C ALA A 92 -8.69 10.06 -0.89
N ALA A 93 -8.81 8.74 -0.83
CA ALA A 93 -9.23 7.90 -1.93
C ALA A 93 -10.04 6.70 -1.42
N THR A 94 -10.72 6.03 -2.34
CA THR A 94 -11.47 4.80 -2.09
C THR A 94 -11.07 3.76 -3.13
N SER A 95 -10.79 2.53 -2.72
CA SER A 95 -10.50 1.42 -3.62
C SER A 95 -11.76 1.04 -4.45
N PRO A 96 -11.62 0.36 -5.59
CA PRO A 96 -12.74 -0.28 -6.28
C PRO A 96 -13.64 -1.14 -5.38
N GLY A 97 -13.07 -1.83 -4.39
CA GLY A 97 -13.78 -2.59 -3.36
C GLY A 97 -14.53 -1.75 -2.32
N GLY A 98 -14.35 -0.43 -2.31
CA GLY A 98 -15.01 0.48 -1.37
C GLY A 98 -14.18 0.81 -0.13
N TYR A 99 -12.92 0.36 -0.06
CA TYR A 99 -12.08 0.56 1.12
C TYR A 99 -11.47 1.97 1.14
N PRO A 100 -11.60 2.71 2.25
CA PRO A 100 -11.04 4.05 2.33
C PRO A 100 -9.52 4.01 2.50
N GLY A 101 -8.86 5.08 2.08
CA GLY A 101 -7.42 5.20 2.15
C GLY A 101 -6.91 6.52 1.62
N CYS A 102 -5.62 6.55 1.26
CA CYS A 102 -4.96 7.72 0.73
C CYS A 102 -4.13 7.36 -0.50
N CYS A 103 -3.93 8.34 -1.39
CA CYS A 103 -3.02 8.23 -2.54
C CYS A 103 -2.08 9.43 -2.61
N LYS A 104 -0.83 9.20 -3.03
CA LYS A 104 0.17 10.24 -3.31
C LYS A 104 0.89 9.95 -4.61
N TYR A 105 1.14 11.00 -5.39
CA TYR A 105 1.83 10.92 -6.67
C TYR A 105 3.18 11.64 -6.58
N GLY A 106 4.22 11.04 -7.15
CA GLY A 106 5.57 11.61 -7.19
C GLY A 106 6.66 10.56 -7.23
N THR A 107 7.91 11.01 -7.04
CA THR A 107 9.10 10.17 -6.90
C THR A 107 9.49 10.04 -5.44
N ASN A 108 10.13 8.91 -5.08
CA ASN A 108 10.66 8.65 -3.73
C ASN A 108 9.69 9.08 -2.62
N LEU A 109 8.50 8.47 -2.64
CA LEU A 109 7.42 8.81 -1.73
C LEU A 109 7.78 8.29 -0.34
N SER A 110 8.10 9.19 0.58
CA SER A 110 8.42 8.81 1.96
C SER A 110 7.38 9.28 2.97
N ASN A 111 7.45 8.70 4.16
CA ASN A 111 6.58 8.99 5.28
C ASN A 111 5.10 8.88 4.92
N PHE A 112 4.75 7.84 4.16
CA PHE A 112 3.36 7.56 3.82
C PHE A 112 2.68 6.85 4.99
N ASP A 113 2.38 7.64 6.02
CA ASP A 113 1.62 7.24 7.19
C ASP A 113 0.15 7.65 7.01
N VAL A 114 -0.74 6.66 6.97
CA VAL A 114 -2.17 6.88 6.92
C VAL A 114 -2.70 6.64 8.32
N ALA A 115 -3.26 7.68 8.95
CA ALA A 115 -3.93 7.55 10.23
C ALA A 115 -5.22 6.75 10.02
N ILE A 116 -5.19 5.49 10.43
CA ILE A 116 -6.26 4.50 10.25
C ILE A 116 -6.83 4.19 11.62
N ASP A 117 -8.16 4.23 11.73
CA ASP A 117 -8.88 3.83 12.93
C ASP A 117 -9.88 2.73 12.56
N CYS A 118 -9.65 1.52 13.08
CA CYS A 118 -10.53 0.37 12.90
C CYS A 118 -11.53 0.31 14.07
N PRO A 119 -12.84 0.16 13.80
CA PRO A 119 -13.82 0.06 14.86
C PRO A 119 -13.61 -1.18 15.74
N GLY A 120 -13.35 -0.98 17.04
CA GLY A 120 -13.30 -2.07 18.01
C GLY A 120 -12.09 -2.00 18.94
N SER A 121 -11.62 -3.16 19.37
CA SER A 121 -10.38 -3.34 20.12
C SER A 121 -9.42 -4.31 19.41
N ASP A 122 -9.71 -4.61 18.15
CA ASP A 122 -8.93 -5.47 17.28
C ASP A 122 -8.63 -4.63 16.04
N ASP A 123 -7.40 -4.11 15.97
CA ASP A 123 -6.95 -3.29 14.86
C ASP A 123 -6.40 -4.15 13.71
N SER A 124 -6.66 -5.46 13.73
CA SER A 124 -6.35 -6.34 12.61
C SER A 124 -7.07 -5.88 11.35
N ALA A 125 -6.31 -5.73 10.28
CA ALA A 125 -6.82 -5.24 9.01
C ALA A 125 -6.13 -5.93 7.83
N GLN A 126 -6.80 -5.99 6.69
CA GLN A 126 -6.11 -6.12 5.42
C GLN A 126 -5.70 -4.74 4.91
N ILE A 127 -4.42 -4.64 4.55
CA ILE A 127 -3.89 -3.46 3.90
C ILE A 127 -3.75 -3.76 2.42
N LEU A 128 -4.39 -2.93 1.60
CA LEU A 128 -4.26 -2.97 0.16
C LEU A 128 -3.33 -1.85 -0.30
N MET A 129 -2.39 -2.18 -1.17
CA MET A 129 -1.49 -1.22 -1.80
C MET A 129 -1.69 -1.24 -3.31
N ARG A 130 -1.70 -0.06 -3.92
CA ARG A 130 -1.76 0.10 -5.37
C ARG A 130 -0.65 1.01 -5.86
N ILE A 131 0.08 0.57 -6.86
CA ILE A 131 1.07 1.36 -7.59
C ILE A 131 0.56 1.49 -9.03
N ASP A 132 0.42 2.71 -9.54
CA ASP A 132 -0.06 2.94 -10.91
C ASP A 132 0.47 4.29 -11.46
N SER A 133 -0.01 4.69 -12.64
CA SER A 133 0.30 5.99 -13.26
C SER A 133 1.81 6.18 -13.50
N GLY A 134 2.51 5.11 -13.92
CA GLY A 134 3.89 5.21 -14.37
C GLY A 134 4.04 6.05 -15.65
N PRO A 135 5.26 6.49 -16.01
CA PRO A 135 5.52 7.13 -17.29
C PRO A 135 5.22 6.19 -18.47
N ALA A 136 4.59 6.73 -19.52
CA ALA A 136 4.24 5.98 -20.71
C ALA A 136 5.46 5.40 -21.42
N GLY A 137 5.41 4.12 -21.78
CA GLY A 137 6.43 3.44 -22.59
C GLY A 137 7.76 3.14 -21.89
N GLU A 138 7.84 3.29 -20.56
CA GLU A 138 9.04 2.99 -19.78
C GLU A 138 8.75 1.92 -18.69
N CYS A 139 9.64 0.94 -18.56
CA CYS A 139 9.62 0.02 -17.41
C CYS A 139 10.06 0.80 -16.16
N THR A 140 9.13 1.13 -15.27
CA THR A 140 9.44 1.91 -14.08
C THR A 140 9.64 0.99 -12.89
N SER A 141 10.90 0.76 -12.52
CA SER A 141 11.22 0.00 -11.31
C SER A 141 10.84 0.78 -10.06
N TYR A 142 10.26 0.09 -9.08
CA TYR A 142 10.01 0.66 -7.77
C TYR A 142 10.32 -0.36 -6.67
N THR A 143 10.58 0.14 -5.47
CA THR A 143 10.73 -0.68 -4.26
C THR A 143 9.80 -0.12 -3.19
N VAL A 144 8.97 -0.99 -2.63
CA VAL A 144 8.07 -0.64 -1.53
C VAL A 144 8.65 -1.19 -0.24
N ASN A 145 8.91 -0.30 0.71
CA ASN A 145 9.20 -0.66 2.09
C ASN A 145 7.90 -0.58 2.88
N TYR A 146 7.53 -1.70 3.51
CA TYR A 146 6.30 -1.82 4.28
C TYR A 146 6.50 -2.45 5.65
N HIS A 147 5.62 -2.13 6.58
CA HIS A 147 5.59 -2.59 7.99
C HIS A 147 4.10 -2.67 8.37
N PHE A 148 3.77 -3.01 9.60
CA PHE A 148 2.48 -2.65 10.20
C PHE A 148 2.73 -1.70 11.36
#